data_AF-A0A672PFA1-F1
#
_entry.id   AF-A0A672PFA1-F1
#
_cell.length_a   1.000
_cell.length_b   1.000
_cell.length_c   1.000
_cell.angle_alpha   90.00
_cell.angle_beta   90.00
_cell.angle_gamma   90.00
#
_symmetry.space_group_name_H-M   'P 1'
#
loop_
_entity.id
_entity.type
_entity.pdbx_description
1 polymer ?
#
loop_
_entity_poly.entity_id
_entity_poly.type
_entity_poly.pdbx_seq_one_letter_code
_entity_poly.pdbx_strand_id
1 'polypeptide(L)'
;MLFLFLQGTETIDADGCCQTCTLDNKCNVQKNSTFMASNGCISSTLVEITSCSGLCETSSIYSAEANALVHSCSCCQEMTTTKKEVTLTCPDGSNISHTYIYIESCGCKASDCSGQSTSLRRRRRRL
;
A
#
# COMPACT_ATOMS: atom_id res chain seq x y z
N MET A 1 13.41 -6.66 -15.52
CA MET A 1 12.26 -7.50 -15.12
C MET A 1 12.41 -7.77 -13.63
N LEU A 2 11.77 -6.97 -12.76
CA LEU A 2 11.78 -7.24 -11.32
C LEU A 2 10.80 -8.38 -11.05
N PHE A 3 11.32 -9.54 -10.69
CA PHE A 3 10.52 -10.61 -10.11
C PHE A 3 10.18 -10.22 -8.68
N LEU A 4 8.90 -9.95 -8.40
CA LEU A 4 8.39 -9.81 -7.03
C LEU A 4 8.33 -11.22 -6.42
N PHE A 5 9.39 -11.64 -5.74
CA PHE A 5 9.34 -12.84 -4.92
C PHE A 5 8.51 -12.53 -3.66
N LEU A 6 7.30 -13.06 -3.58
CA LEU A 6 6.53 -13.07 -2.34
C LEU A 6 7.22 -14.05 -1.39
N GLN A 7 7.83 -13.53 -0.33
CA GLN A 7 8.40 -14.37 0.73
C GLN A 7 7.25 -15.02 1.50
N GLY A 8 7.26 -16.35 1.60
CA GLY A 8 6.29 -17.12 2.34
C GLY A 8 6.85 -18.49 2.70
N THR A 9 6.30 -19.10 3.74
CA THR A 9 6.66 -20.45 4.18
C THR A 9 5.61 -21.44 3.72
N GLU A 10 6.04 -22.49 3.02
CA GLU A 10 5.17 -23.62 2.67
C GLU A 10 5.06 -24.54 3.87
N THR A 11 3.83 -24.74 4.34
CA THR A 11 3.52 -25.69 5.41
C THR A 11 2.58 -26.74 4.84
N ILE A 12 2.83 -28.00 5.16
CA ILE A 12 2.00 -29.12 4.75
C ILE A 12 1.13 -29.49 5.95
N ASP A 13 -0.17 -29.64 5.72
CA ASP A 13 -1.10 -30.14 6.74
C ASP A 13 -0.66 -31.54 7.23
N ALA A 14 -1.06 -31.93 8.44
CA ALA A 14 -0.68 -33.20 9.06
C ALA A 14 -1.01 -34.43 8.19
N ASP A 15 -2.05 -34.32 7.35
CA ASP A 15 -2.49 -35.36 6.42
C ASP A 15 -1.69 -35.40 5.10
N GLY A 16 -0.73 -34.50 4.88
CA GLY A 16 0.11 -34.46 3.68
C GLY A 16 -0.60 -33.96 2.42
N CYS A 17 -1.92 -33.71 2.48
CA CYS A 17 -2.76 -33.45 1.31
C CYS A 17 -2.84 -31.97 0.91
N CYS A 18 -2.60 -31.03 1.83
CA CYS A 18 -2.78 -29.60 1.57
C CYS A 18 -1.48 -28.83 1.82
N GLN A 19 -0.99 -28.14 0.79
CA GLN A 19 0.10 -27.18 0.89
C GLN A 19 -0.48 -25.80 1.16
N THR A 20 -0.10 -25.19 2.29
CA THR A 20 -0.53 -23.86 2.67
C THR A 20 0.68 -22.94 2.62
N CYS A 21 0.60 -21.87 1.82
CA CYS A 21 1.60 -20.82 1.79
C CYS A 21 1.25 -19.76 2.84
N THR A 22 2.03 -19.71 3.91
CA THR A 22 1.93 -18.63 4.89
C THR A 22 2.70 -17.44 4.34
N LEU A 23 1.99 -16.43 3.82
CA LEU A 23 2.63 -15.18 3.41
C LEU A 23 2.94 -14.33 4.65
N ASP A 24 4.22 -14.04 4.87
CA ASP A 24 4.67 -13.09 5.89
C ASP A 24 4.45 -11.62 5.47
N ASN A 25 3.82 -11.38 4.33
CA ASN A 25 3.55 -10.06 3.78
C ASN A 25 2.29 -9.42 4.40
N LYS A 26 2.17 -9.43 5.73
CA LYS A 26 1.09 -8.70 6.44
C LYS A 26 1.25 -7.19 6.24
N CYS A 27 0.14 -6.46 6.27
CA CYS A 27 0.15 -4.99 6.21
C CYS A 27 1.10 -4.39 7.27
N ASN A 28 2.17 -3.74 6.81
CA ASN A 28 3.20 -3.19 7.68
C ASN A 28 3.78 -1.89 7.11
N VAL A 29 4.45 -1.13 7.97
CA VAL A 29 5.19 0.07 7.60
C VAL A 29 6.49 -0.34 6.91
N GLN A 30 6.68 0.14 5.69
CA GLN A 30 7.93 0.09 4.97
C GLN A 30 8.67 1.41 5.14
N LYS A 31 9.98 1.33 5.37
CA LYS A 31 10.86 2.49 5.50
C LYS A 31 11.78 2.55 4.30
N ASN A 32 11.89 3.73 3.70
CA ASN A 32 12.81 3.99 2.60
C ASN A 32 13.45 5.37 2.78
N SER A 33 14.74 5.49 2.51
CA SER A 33 15.48 6.73 2.66
C SER A 33 15.82 7.31 1.29
N THR A 34 15.38 8.54 1.02
CA THR A 34 15.61 9.22 -0.26
C THR A 34 15.83 10.72 -0.06
N PHE A 35 16.36 11.39 -1.09
CA PHE A 35 16.41 12.84 -1.11
C PHE A 35 15.02 13.40 -1.35
N MET A 36 14.59 14.32 -0.48
CA MET A 36 13.28 14.93 -0.60
C MET A 36 13.38 16.20 -1.43
N ALA A 37 12.56 16.30 -2.47
CA ALA A 37 12.51 17.46 -3.35
C ALA A 37 11.13 18.12 -3.30
N SER A 38 11.08 19.44 -3.13
CA SER A 38 9.84 20.20 -3.14
C SER A 38 10.08 21.62 -3.67
N ASN A 39 9.20 22.09 -4.57
CA ASN A 39 9.27 23.44 -5.16
C ASN A 39 10.66 23.81 -5.75
N GLY A 40 11.39 22.82 -6.30
CA GLY A 40 12.73 23.03 -6.85
C GLY A 40 13.88 23.06 -5.83
N CYS A 41 13.59 22.86 -4.55
CA CYS A 41 14.57 22.72 -3.47
C CYS A 41 14.74 21.25 -3.08
N ILE A 42 15.93 20.86 -2.63
CA ILE A 42 16.30 19.46 -2.31
C ILE A 42 16.91 19.37 -0.91
N SER A 43 16.63 18.27 -0.20
CA SER A 43 17.27 18.00 1.09
C SER A 43 18.76 17.71 0.91
N SER A 44 19.59 18.23 1.81
CA SER A 44 21.04 17.95 1.80
C SER A 44 21.36 16.53 2.27
N THR A 45 20.48 15.93 3.07
CA THR A 45 20.61 14.58 3.60
C THR A 45 19.49 13.67 3.12
N LEU A 46 19.72 12.35 3.19
CA LEU A 46 18.66 11.36 3.01
C LEU A 46 17.61 11.52 4.11
N VAL A 47 16.34 11.51 3.71
CA VAL A 47 15.18 11.62 4.58
C VAL A 47 14.49 10.27 4.61
N GLU A 48 14.22 9.76 5.81
CA GLU A 48 13.44 8.54 5.99
C GLU A 48 11.95 8.84 5.71
N ILE A 49 11.43 8.16 4.70
CA ILE A 49 10.04 8.18 4.26
C ILE A 49 9.42 6.83 4.58
N THR A 50 8.18 6.85 5.02
CA THR A 50 7.40 5.65 5.34
C THR A 50 6.24 5.46 4.38
N SER A 51 5.94 4.20 4.05
CA SER A 51 4.77 3.79 3.26
C SER A 51 4.14 2.54 3.85
N CYS A 52 2.82 2.38 3.69
CA CYS A 52 2.14 1.14 4.05
C CYS A 52 2.16 0.17 2.88
N SER A 53 2.64 -1.06 3.11
CA SER A 53 2.53 -2.13 2.12
C SER A 53 2.30 -3.48 2.79
N GLY A 54 1.64 -4.36 2.06
CA GLY A 54 1.32 -5.70 2.51
C GLY A 54 -0.10 -6.09 2.16
N LEU A 55 -0.48 -7.26 2.66
CA LEU A 55 -1.74 -7.92 2.39
C LEU A 55 -2.71 -7.71 3.54
N CYS A 56 -3.97 -7.59 3.17
CA CYS A 56 -5.12 -7.49 4.04
C CYS A 56 -6.17 -8.50 3.60
N GLU A 57 -7.02 -8.91 4.52
CA GLU A 57 -8.02 -9.93 4.28
C GLU A 57 -9.11 -9.41 3.33
N THR A 58 -9.42 -10.21 2.32
CA THR A 58 -10.52 -9.96 1.39
C THR A 58 -11.26 -11.27 1.18
N SER A 59 -12.59 -11.20 1.08
CA SER A 59 -13.43 -12.37 0.88
C SER A 59 -14.65 -12.03 0.03
N SER A 60 -15.18 -13.05 -0.63
CA SER A 60 -16.41 -12.97 -1.41
C SER A 60 -17.17 -14.27 -1.22
N ILE A 61 -18.28 -14.21 -0.48
CA ILE A 61 -19.00 -15.40 -0.01
C ILE A 61 -20.47 -15.30 -0.45
N TYR A 62 -21.02 -16.40 -0.95
CA TYR A 62 -22.45 -16.48 -1.27
C TYR A 62 -23.29 -16.51 0.01
N SER A 63 -24.21 -15.56 0.16
CA SER A 63 -25.21 -15.55 1.24
C SER A 63 -26.56 -16.02 0.69
N ALA A 64 -27.04 -17.16 1.19
CA ALA A 64 -28.35 -17.70 0.82
C ALA A 64 -29.50 -16.79 1.28
N GLU A 65 -29.34 -16.11 2.43
CA GLU A 65 -30.33 -15.18 2.97
C GLU A 65 -30.52 -13.95 2.06
N ALA A 66 -29.41 -13.43 1.52
CA ALA A 66 -29.43 -12.30 0.59
C ALA A 66 -29.63 -12.72 -0.88
N ASN A 67 -29.54 -14.03 -1.18
CA ASN A 67 -29.45 -14.57 -2.54
C ASN A 67 -28.41 -13.82 -3.41
N ALA A 68 -27.26 -13.47 -2.80
CA ALA A 68 -26.26 -12.60 -3.38
C ALA A 68 -24.85 -12.91 -2.87
N LEU A 69 -23.82 -12.46 -3.60
CA LEU A 69 -22.44 -12.48 -3.14
C LEU A 69 -22.20 -11.30 -2.19
N VAL A 70 -21.72 -11.60 -0.98
CA VAL A 70 -21.28 -10.62 0.00
C VAL A 70 -19.78 -10.46 -0.13
N HIS A 71 -19.35 -9.24 -0.38
CA HIS A 71 -17.94 -8.89 -0.53
C HIS A 71 -17.45 -8.21 0.74
N SER A 72 -16.30 -8.66 1.26
CA SER A 72 -15.56 -7.99 2.32
C SER A 72 -14.18 -7.65 1.79
N CYS A 73 -13.80 -6.39 1.89
CA CYS A 73 -12.51 -5.92 1.43
C CYS A 73 -11.86 -5.01 2.45
N SER A 74 -10.55 -5.13 2.56
CA SER A 74 -9.75 -4.21 3.35
C SER A 74 -8.45 -3.85 2.62
N CYS A 75 -8.01 -2.61 2.82
CA CYS A 75 -6.77 -2.08 2.24
C CYS A 75 -5.78 -1.76 3.34
N CYS A 76 -4.49 -2.01 3.05
CA CYS A 76 -3.40 -1.61 3.94
C CYS A 76 -3.22 -0.09 3.88
N GLN A 77 -3.57 0.60 4.96
CA GLN A 77 -3.54 2.06 5.06
C GLN A 77 -2.90 2.51 6.37
N GLU A 78 -2.47 3.76 6.40
CA GLU A 78 -1.96 4.42 7.59
C GLU A 78 -3.04 4.53 8.68
N MET A 79 -2.69 4.12 9.90
CA MET A 79 -3.56 4.22 11.07
C MET A 79 -3.20 5.41 11.94
N THR A 80 -1.89 5.65 12.11
CA THR A 80 -1.36 6.81 12.82
C THR A 80 -0.28 7.48 11.99
N THR A 81 -0.34 8.81 11.97
CA THR A 81 0.62 9.64 11.26
C THR A 81 1.11 10.77 12.16
N THR A 82 2.34 11.18 11.93
CA THR A 82 2.98 12.33 12.55
C THR A 82 3.45 13.29 11.46
N LYS A 83 3.71 14.54 11.85
CA LYS A 83 4.34 15.53 10.96
C LYS A 83 5.80 15.64 11.34
N LYS A 84 6.69 15.49 10.37
CA LYS A 84 8.14 15.69 10.52
C LYS A 84 8.59 16.86 9.68
N GLU A 85 9.61 17.57 10.13
CA GLU A 85 10.21 18.66 9.40
C GLU A 85 11.59 18.26 8.87
N VAL A 86 11.91 18.77 7.69
CA VAL A 86 13.25 18.68 7.12
C VAL A 86 13.60 19.98 6.42
N THR A 87 14.87 20.35 6.52
CA THR A 87 15.42 21.51 5.82
C THR A 87 15.77 21.15 4.38
N LEU A 88 15.20 21.89 3.43
CA LEU A 88 15.56 21.81 2.01
C LEU A 88 16.44 23.00 1.64
N THR A 89 17.45 22.75 0.81
CA THR A 89 18.31 23.78 0.24
C THR A 89 17.88 24.05 -1.20
N CYS A 90 17.65 25.32 -1.49
CA CYS A 90 17.21 25.80 -2.79
C CYS A 90 18.42 26.21 -3.66
N PRO A 91 18.27 26.30 -4.99
CA PRO A 91 19.36 26.67 -5.89
C PRO A 91 19.92 28.09 -5.66
N ASP A 92 19.13 28.97 -5.07
CA ASP A 92 19.52 30.33 -4.67
C ASP A 92 20.35 30.37 -3.37
N GLY A 93 20.61 29.21 -2.76
CA GLY A 93 21.35 29.07 -1.51
C GLY A 93 20.50 29.31 -0.25
N SER A 94 19.21 29.59 -0.41
CA SER A 94 18.28 29.70 0.73
C SER A 94 17.92 28.32 1.30
N ASN A 95 17.53 28.29 2.57
CA ASN A 95 17.05 27.08 3.24
C ASN A 95 15.58 27.27 3.64
N ILE A 96 14.75 26.28 3.32
CA ILE A 96 13.33 26.27 3.68
C ILE A 96 13.02 25.06 4.57
N SER A 97 12.17 25.24 5.59
CA SER A 97 11.60 24.11 6.33
C SER A 97 10.44 23.53 5.53
N HIS A 98 10.45 22.21 5.30
CA HIS A 98 9.35 21.49 4.71
C HIS A 98 8.81 20.45 5.67
N THR A 99 7.52 20.55 5.97
CA THR A 99 6.81 19.56 6.79
C THR A 99 6.23 18.46 5.92
N TYR A 100 6.54 17.20 6.22
CA TYR A 100 6.00 16.03 5.54
C TYR A 100 5.27 15.11 6.53
N ILE A 101 4.39 14.26 6.00
CA ILE A 101 3.64 13.27 6.78
C ILE A 101 4.48 12.01 6.91
N TYR A 102 4.69 11.54 8.14
CA TYR A 102 5.37 10.30 8.47
C TYR A 102 4.36 9.31 9.04
N ILE A 103 4.29 8.12 8.47
CA ILE A 103 3.43 7.03 8.93
C ILE A 103 4.12 6.30 10.09
N GLU A 104 3.46 6.26 11.24
CA GLU A 104 3.93 5.55 12.44
C GLU A 104 3.44 4.10 12.48
N SER A 105 2.21 3.86 12.00
CA SER A 105 1.62 2.53 11.95
C SER A 105 0.68 2.34 10.76
N CYS A 106 0.60 1.10 10.29
CA CYS A 106 -0.29 0.65 9.22
C CYS A 106 -1.29 -0.38 9.76
N GLY A 107 -2.45 -0.47 9.11
CA GLY A 107 -3.49 -1.42 9.44
C GLY A 107 -4.42 -1.69 8.26
N CYS A 108 -5.20 -2.76 8.37
CA CYS A 108 -6.19 -3.11 7.38
C CYS A 108 -7.49 -2.33 7.64
N LYS A 109 -7.79 -1.39 6.78
CA LYS A 109 -9.01 -0.58 6.84
C LYS A 109 -10.04 -1.14 5.88
N ALA A 110 -11.25 -1.40 6.37
CA ALA A 110 -12.36 -1.84 5.54
C ALA A 110 -12.64 -0.83 4.42
N SER A 111 -12.83 -1.32 3.21
CA SER A 111 -13.12 -0.53 2.02
C SER A 111 -14.28 -1.14 1.25
N ASP A 112 -15.07 -0.29 0.60
CA ASP A 112 -16.14 -0.75 -0.27
C ASP A 112 -15.55 -1.26 -1.59
N CYS A 113 -15.75 -2.54 -1.86
CA CYS A 113 -15.45 -3.19 -3.12
C CYS A 113 -16.63 -3.06 -4.09
N SER A 114 -17.16 -1.84 -4.27
CA SER A 114 -18.14 -1.60 -5.32
C SER A 114 -17.43 -1.90 -6.64
N GLY A 115 -17.87 -2.95 -7.34
CA GLY A 115 -17.28 -3.38 -8.60
C GLY A 115 -17.02 -2.16 -9.45
N GLN A 116 -15.74 -1.86 -9.72
CA GLN A 116 -15.40 -0.86 -10.70
C GLN A 116 -16.00 -1.37 -11.99
N SER A 117 -17.23 -0.93 -12.28
CA SER A 117 -17.75 -0.89 -13.62
C SER A 117 -16.74 -0.01 -14.33
N THR A 118 -15.73 -0.68 -14.87
CA THR A 118 -15.01 -0.18 -16.01
C THR A 118 -16.13 0.04 -17.02
N SER A 119 -16.68 1.25 -17.00
CA SER A 119 -16.81 2.00 -18.24
C SER A 119 -15.39 2.02 -18.82
N LEU A 120 -15.00 0.87 -19.39
CA LEU A 120 -14.28 0.83 -20.63
C LEU A 120 -15.04 1.83 -21.47
N ARG A 121 -14.55 3.08 -21.46
CA ARG A 121 -14.73 4.00 -22.57
C ARG A 121 -14.22 3.18 -23.74
N ARG A 122 -15.11 2.38 -24.33
CA ARG A 122 -15.01 1.83 -25.66
C ARG A 122 -14.86 3.09 -26.51
N ARG A 123 -13.62 3.56 -26.65
CA ARG A 123 -13.20 4.33 -27.80
C ARG A 123 -13.45 3.37 -28.94
N ARG A 124 -14.69 3.42 -29.48
CA ARG A 124 -15.01 2.97 -30.82
C ARG A 124 -14.01 3.72 -31.69
N ARG A 125 -12.86 3.11 -31.98
CA ARG A 125 -12.09 3.45 -33.17
C ARG A 125 -13.04 3.08 -34.31
N ARG A 126 -13.75 4.10 -34.82
CA ARG A 126 -14.38 4.00 -36.13
C ARG A 126 -13.22 3.75 -37.10
N LEU A 127 -13.15 2.53 -37.61
CA LEU A 127 -12.53 2.25 -38.91
C LEU A 127 -13.49 2.79 -39.98
#